data_AF-A0A1W1V9P7-F1
#
_entry.id   AF-A0A1W1V9P7-F1
#
_cell.length_a   1.000
_cell.length_b   1.000
_cell.length_c   1.000
_cell.angle_alpha   90.00
_cell.angle_beta   90.00
_cell.angle_gamma   90.00
#
_symmetry.space_group_name_H-M   'P 1'
#
loop_
_entity.id
_entity.type
_entity.pdbx_description
1 polymer ?
#
loop_
_entity_poly.entity_id
_entity_poly.type
_entity_poly.pdbx_seq_one_letter_code
_entity_poly.pdbx_strand_id
1 'polypeptide(L)'
;MDWPAPQDFVYGEPLPPPEQWDRPGLVMFFNLECPGCVSRGIPFLKRLHAEFTERTHLLTIHTSRGHRLLPRNDVEPTLLKFARDFARLPFPVALDLSGDLALAWETEGTPHWLAFAPGGELLRSVYGSQDNAQTRLQYLLEEQVDGGPEQGASWKRRRWPD
;
A
#
# COMPACT_ATOMS: atom_id res chain seq x y z
N MET A 1 6.78 -16.19 -1.71
CA MET A 1 6.70 -14.75 -2.02
C MET A 1 7.10 -13.99 -0.79
N ASP A 2 7.86 -12.91 -0.96
CA ASP A 2 8.21 -12.01 0.13
C ASP A 2 6.95 -11.18 0.47
N TRP A 3 6.30 -11.55 1.57
CA TRP A 3 5.15 -10.87 2.16
C TRP A 3 5.32 -10.87 3.68
N PRO A 4 4.83 -9.86 4.42
CA PRO A 4 4.93 -9.84 5.88
C PRO A 4 4.30 -11.09 6.49
N ALA A 5 5.00 -11.71 7.45
CA ALA A 5 4.41 -12.81 8.21
C ALA A 5 3.38 -12.23 9.20
N PRO A 6 2.42 -13.02 9.71
CA PRO A 6 1.39 -12.52 10.64
C PRO A 6 1.95 -11.75 11.86
N GLN A 7 3.10 -12.18 12.40
CA GLN A 7 3.78 -11.50 13.52
C GLN A 7 4.44 -10.15 13.16
N ASP A 8 4.56 -9.84 11.88
CA ASP A 8 5.07 -8.55 11.40
C ASP A 8 3.98 -7.48 11.32
N PHE A 9 2.70 -7.87 11.39
CA PHE A 9 1.59 -6.94 11.56
C PHE A 9 1.52 -6.49 13.01
N VAL A 10 1.80 -5.22 13.24
CA VAL A 10 1.83 -4.61 14.58
C VAL A 10 0.53 -3.91 14.93
N TYR A 11 -0.34 -3.69 13.95
CA TYR A 11 -1.63 -3.04 14.13
C TYR A 11 -2.63 -3.51 13.07
N GLY A 12 -3.89 -3.71 13.47
CA GLY A 12 -4.97 -4.22 12.60
C GLY A 12 -4.84 -5.72 12.31
N GLU A 13 -5.83 -6.26 11.59
CA GLU A 13 -5.85 -7.66 11.20
C GLU A 13 -4.83 -7.94 10.09
N PRO A 14 -3.99 -9.00 10.20
CA PRO A 14 -3.06 -9.38 9.15
C PRO A 14 -3.76 -9.64 7.81
N LEU A 15 -3.24 -9.05 6.73
CA LEU A 15 -3.69 -9.37 5.38
C LEU A 15 -2.84 -10.50 4.79
N PRO A 16 -3.48 -11.46 4.09
CA PRO A 16 -2.74 -12.46 3.33
C PRO A 16 -2.00 -11.81 2.16
N PRO A 17 -1.07 -12.53 1.49
CA PRO A 17 -0.45 -12.07 0.26
C PRO A 17 -1.47 -11.68 -0.82
N PRO A 18 -1.14 -10.75 -1.75
CA PRO A 18 -2.06 -10.24 -2.76
C PRO A 18 -2.70 -11.31 -3.65
N GLU A 19 -2.05 -12.46 -3.85
CA GLU A 19 -2.57 -13.58 -4.65
C GLU A 19 -3.86 -14.17 -4.06
N GLN A 20 -4.10 -13.93 -2.77
CA GLN A 20 -5.28 -14.42 -2.05
C GLN A 20 -6.37 -13.35 -1.91
N TRP A 21 -6.17 -12.17 -2.51
CA TRP A 21 -7.12 -11.08 -2.44
C TRP A 21 -8.26 -11.28 -3.44
N ASP A 22 -9.49 -11.19 -2.95
CA ASP A 22 -10.74 -11.27 -3.71
C ASP A 22 -11.21 -9.91 -4.27
N ARG A 23 -10.59 -8.83 -3.81
CA ARG A 23 -10.86 -7.43 -4.18
C ARG A 23 -9.53 -6.71 -4.43
N PRO A 24 -9.50 -5.62 -5.23
CA PRO A 24 -8.26 -4.90 -5.50
C PRO A 24 -7.69 -4.32 -4.21
N GLY A 25 -6.42 -3.92 -4.25
CA GLY A 25 -5.81 -3.33 -3.07
C GLY A 25 -4.63 -2.42 -3.34
N LEU A 26 -4.29 -1.65 -2.32
CA LEU A 26 -3.22 -0.68 -2.34
C LEU A 26 -2.33 -0.89 -1.11
N VAL A 27 -1.05 -1.10 -1.35
CA VAL A 27 -0.01 -1.20 -0.32
C VAL A 27 0.84 0.05 -0.38
N MET A 28 1.04 0.71 0.77
CA MET A 28 1.97 1.83 0.89
C MET A 28 3.18 1.43 1.74
N PHE A 29 4.36 1.39 1.13
CA PHE A 29 5.61 1.43 1.88
C PHE A 29 5.84 2.83 2.42
N PHE A 30 6.08 2.94 3.73
CA PHE A 30 6.27 4.23 4.38
C PHE A 30 7.29 4.13 5.51
N ASN A 31 7.69 5.29 6.04
CA ASN A 31 8.48 5.39 7.26
C ASN A 31 7.95 6.57 8.10
N LEU A 32 8.05 6.50 9.42
CA LEU A 32 7.63 7.59 10.31
C LEU A 32 8.49 8.85 10.16
N GLU A 33 9.76 8.70 9.76
CA GLU A 33 10.70 9.81 9.53
C GLU A 33 10.48 10.48 8.15
N CYS A 34 9.58 9.96 7.32
CA CYS A 34 9.24 10.50 6.00
C CYS A 34 8.09 11.52 6.07
N PRO A 35 8.35 12.83 5.88
CA PRO A 35 7.30 13.84 6.00
C PRO A 35 6.19 13.68 4.96
N GLY A 36 6.54 13.28 3.74
CA GLY A 36 5.57 13.02 2.66
C GLY A 36 4.65 11.83 2.94
N CYS A 37 5.09 10.89 3.77
CA CYS A 37 4.31 9.74 4.20
C CYS A 37 3.28 10.17 5.25
N VAL A 38 3.73 10.84 6.31
CA VAL A 38 2.87 11.23 7.45
C VAL A 38 1.90 12.35 7.06
N SER A 39 2.35 13.36 6.32
CA SER A 39 1.52 14.55 6.01
C SER A 39 0.62 14.40 4.79
N ARG A 40 0.92 13.48 3.87
CA ARG A 40 0.15 13.30 2.62
C ARG A 40 -0.27 11.87 2.36
N GLY A 41 0.65 10.91 2.42
CA GLY A 41 0.36 9.51 2.12
C GLY A 41 -0.68 8.88 3.05
N ILE A 42 -0.47 8.96 4.37
CA ILE A 42 -1.42 8.44 5.36
C ILE A 42 -2.79 9.12 5.26
N PRO A 43 -2.91 10.46 5.21
CA PRO A 43 -4.20 11.12 4.96
C PRO A 43 -4.87 10.67 3.66
N PHE A 44 -4.12 10.52 2.57
CA PHE A 44 -4.66 10.04 1.29
C PHE A 44 -5.21 8.62 1.40
N LEU A 45 -4.44 7.68 1.96
CA LEU A 45 -4.90 6.30 2.12
C LEU A 45 -6.11 6.20 3.05
N LYS A 46 -6.21 7.06 4.07
CA LYS A 46 -7.43 7.16 4.91
C LYS A 46 -8.65 7.66 4.14
N ARG A 47 -8.48 8.61 3.21
CA ARG A 47 -9.57 9.05 2.32
C ARG A 47 -10.01 7.90 1.41
N LEU A 48 -9.07 7.20 0.77
CA LEU A 48 -9.39 6.01 -0.03
C LEU A 48 -10.09 4.94 0.80
N HIS A 49 -9.67 4.70 2.04
CA HIS A 49 -10.37 3.77 2.93
C HIS A 49 -11.82 4.21 3.17
N ALA A 50 -12.06 5.49 3.47
CA ALA A 50 -13.41 6.00 3.70
C ALA A 50 -14.31 5.90 2.44
N GLU A 51 -13.72 6.00 1.26
CA GLU A 51 -14.42 5.97 -0.02
C GLU A 51 -14.67 4.55 -0.54
N PHE A 52 -13.68 3.66 -0.43
CA PHE A 52 -13.73 2.32 -1.01
C PHE A 52 -13.93 1.20 0.03
N THR A 53 -13.61 1.42 1.30
CA THR A 53 -13.84 0.51 2.46
C THR A 53 -13.78 -0.98 2.08
N GLU A 54 -14.85 -1.74 2.34
CA GLU A 54 -14.95 -3.19 2.13
C GLU A 54 -14.82 -3.63 0.66
N ARG A 55 -14.59 -2.71 -0.27
CA ARG A 55 -14.33 -2.99 -1.68
C ARG A 55 -12.84 -3.05 -2.00
N THR A 56 -11.96 -2.75 -1.04
CA THR A 56 -10.51 -2.73 -1.26
C THR A 56 -9.72 -3.27 -0.07
N HIS A 57 -8.59 -3.91 -0.34
CA HIS A 57 -7.57 -4.22 0.66
C HIS A 57 -6.58 -3.06 0.74
N LEU A 58 -6.45 -2.42 1.91
CA LEU A 58 -5.51 -1.31 2.12
C LEU A 58 -4.52 -1.70 3.22
N LEU A 59 -3.23 -1.50 2.97
CA LEU A 59 -2.15 -1.87 3.88
C LEU A 59 -1.08 -0.79 3.88
N THR A 60 -0.46 -0.58 5.03
CA THR A 60 0.82 0.12 5.09
C THR A 60 1.92 -0.78 5.61
N ILE A 61 3.11 -0.65 5.04
CA ILE A 61 4.30 -1.39 5.43
C ILE A 61 5.35 -0.37 5.86
N HIS A 62 5.67 -0.35 7.15
CA HIS A 62 6.72 0.52 7.67
C HIS A 62 8.09 -0.10 7.39
N THR A 63 8.85 0.50 6.48
CA THR A 63 10.14 -0.04 6.02
C THR A 63 11.34 0.77 6.48
N SER A 64 12.44 0.09 6.80
CA SER A 64 13.75 0.72 7.03
C SER A 64 14.51 1.03 5.72
N ARG A 65 14.01 0.61 4.55
CA ARG A 65 14.67 0.86 3.27
C ARG A 65 14.83 2.36 3.01
N GLY A 66 16.08 2.82 2.89
CA GLY A 66 16.39 4.25 2.71
C GLY A 66 16.31 5.09 3.99
N HIS A 67 16.14 4.44 5.15
CA HIS A 67 16.06 5.06 6.47
C HIS A 67 17.03 4.39 7.45
N ARG A 68 17.07 4.89 8.69
CA ARG A 68 17.92 4.28 9.74
C ARG A 68 17.38 2.89 10.10
N LEU A 69 18.25 1.88 10.03
CA LEU A 69 17.95 0.54 10.53
C LEU A 69 17.95 0.54 12.06
N LEU A 70 16.82 0.14 12.64
CA LEU A 70 16.61 0.09 14.09
C LEU A 70 16.06 -1.30 14.48
N PRO A 71 16.37 -1.78 15.69
CA PRO A 71 15.78 -3.01 16.20
C PRO A 71 14.27 -2.83 16.44
N ARG A 72 13.52 -3.94 16.38
CA ARG A 72 12.06 -3.96 16.56
C ARG A 72 11.59 -3.17 17.80
N ASN A 73 12.27 -3.36 18.93
CA ASN A 73 11.92 -2.72 20.20
C ASN A 73 11.98 -1.18 20.18
N ASP A 74 12.74 -0.60 19.27
CA ASP A 74 12.87 0.86 19.12
C ASP A 74 11.83 1.43 18.14
N VAL A 75 11.31 0.61 17.22
CA VAL A 75 10.38 1.03 16.15
C VAL A 75 8.93 0.73 16.53
N GLU A 76 8.65 -0.51 16.94
CA GLU A 76 7.29 -1.02 17.10
C GLU A 76 6.43 -0.20 18.08
N PRO A 77 6.90 0.18 19.29
CA PRO A 77 6.08 0.97 20.21
C PRO A 77 5.67 2.33 19.63
N THR A 78 6.59 2.99 18.90
CA THR A 78 6.34 4.27 18.26
C THR A 78 5.38 4.12 17.10
N LEU A 79 5.54 3.07 16.28
CA LEU A 79 4.66 2.76 15.17
C LEU A 79 3.24 2.42 15.63
N LEU A 80 3.11 1.61 16.69
CA LEU A 80 1.82 1.28 17.28
C LEU A 80 1.12 2.51 17.85
N LYS A 81 1.85 3.37 18.58
CA LYS A 81 1.31 4.65 19.08
C LYS A 81 0.88 5.56 17.93
N PHE A 82 1.67 5.64 16.86
CA PHE A 82 1.30 6.38 15.66
C PHE A 82 0.00 5.83 15.05
N ALA A 83 -0.05 4.52 14.81
CA ALA A 83 -1.19 3.88 14.15
C ALA A 83 -2.48 4.00 14.97
N ARG A 84 -2.42 3.70 16.26
CA ARG A 84 -3.59 3.69 17.15
C ARG A 84 -4.02 5.08 17.61
N ASP A 85 -3.09 5.90 18.10
CA ASP A 85 -3.43 7.10 18.87
C ASP A 85 -3.37 8.38 18.02
N PHE A 86 -2.30 8.53 17.24
CA PHE A 86 -2.04 9.75 16.47
C PHE A 86 -2.80 9.77 15.14
N ALA A 87 -2.52 8.80 14.28
CA ALA A 87 -3.09 8.72 12.94
C ALA A 87 -4.47 8.04 12.93
N ARG A 88 -4.77 7.19 13.93
CA ARG A 88 -6.02 6.42 14.05
C ARG A 88 -6.33 5.69 12.74
N LEU A 89 -5.43 4.80 12.36
CA LEU A 89 -5.49 4.12 11.08
C LEU A 89 -6.65 3.11 11.08
N PRO A 90 -7.48 3.08 10.02
CA PRO A 90 -8.55 2.09 9.88
C PRO A 90 -8.11 0.81 9.16
N PHE A 91 -6.84 0.72 8.78
CA PHE A 91 -6.24 -0.38 8.04
C PHE A 91 -4.99 -0.91 8.75
N PRO A 92 -4.57 -2.15 8.44
CA PRO A 92 -3.42 -2.77 9.06
C PRO A 92 -2.09 -2.09 8.74
N VAL A 93 -1.12 -2.32 9.63
CA VAL A 93 0.26 -1.85 9.53
C VAL A 93 1.20 -3.01 9.78
N ALA A 94 2.06 -3.31 8.81
CA ALA A 94 3.13 -4.29 8.94
C ALA A 94 4.51 -3.63 9.08
N LEU A 95 5.47 -4.38 9.60
CA LEU A 95 6.88 -4.02 9.70
C LEU A 95 7.70 -4.71 8.60
N ASP A 96 8.52 -3.93 7.92
CA ASP A 96 9.65 -4.37 7.13
C ASP A 96 10.93 -3.83 7.78
N LEU A 97 11.37 -4.51 8.85
CA LEU A 97 12.46 -4.02 9.69
C LEU A 97 13.80 -3.96 8.97
N SER A 98 14.12 -4.95 8.12
CA SER A 98 15.38 -4.96 7.38
C SER A 98 15.35 -4.08 6.14
N GLY A 99 14.17 -3.84 5.56
CA GLY A 99 14.04 -3.20 4.25
C GLY A 99 14.11 -4.18 3.08
N ASP A 100 14.25 -5.48 3.36
CA ASP A 100 14.39 -6.50 2.32
C ASP A 100 13.09 -6.69 1.54
N LEU A 101 11.93 -6.54 2.19
CA LEU A 101 10.65 -6.62 1.50
C LEU A 101 10.51 -5.45 0.52
N ALA A 102 10.77 -4.23 0.99
CA ALA A 102 10.77 -3.06 0.12
C ALA A 102 11.81 -3.16 -1.02
N LEU A 103 12.94 -3.81 -0.79
CA LEU A 103 13.94 -4.08 -1.82
C LEU A 103 13.44 -5.11 -2.84
N ALA A 104 12.83 -6.21 -2.40
CA ALA A 104 12.28 -7.25 -3.27
C ALA A 104 11.17 -6.73 -4.19
N TRP A 105 10.42 -5.73 -3.73
CA TRP A 105 9.40 -5.02 -4.52
C TRP A 105 9.93 -3.82 -5.30
N GLU A 106 11.25 -3.67 -5.41
CA GLU A 106 11.93 -2.62 -6.20
C GLU A 106 11.49 -1.19 -5.83
N THR A 107 11.23 -0.94 -4.54
CA THR A 107 10.82 0.41 -4.10
C THR A 107 11.98 1.40 -4.25
N GLU A 108 11.66 2.60 -4.73
CA GLU A 108 12.64 3.69 -4.94
C GLU A 108 12.87 4.51 -3.67
N GLY A 109 11.96 4.43 -2.71
CA GLY A 109 12.01 5.14 -1.43
C GLY A 109 10.67 5.11 -0.72
N THR A 110 10.37 6.14 0.09
CA THR A 110 9.05 6.27 0.74
C THR A 110 8.47 7.68 0.55
N PRO A 111 7.14 7.83 0.39
CA PRO A 111 6.18 6.74 0.26
C PRO A 111 6.29 6.09 -1.11
N HIS A 112 6.03 4.78 -1.17
CA HIS A 112 5.95 4.02 -2.42
C HIS A 112 4.69 3.17 -2.40
N TRP A 113 4.02 3.09 -3.53
CA TRP A 113 2.70 2.50 -3.65
C TRP A 113 2.73 1.32 -4.60
N LEU A 114 2.10 0.22 -4.21
CA LEU A 114 1.83 -0.92 -5.07
C LEU A 114 0.32 -1.10 -5.16
N ALA A 115 -0.22 -1.07 -6.37
CA ALA A 115 -1.63 -1.31 -6.64
C ALA A 115 -1.83 -2.68 -7.26
N PHE A 116 -2.72 -3.47 -6.69
CA PHE A 116 -2.99 -4.85 -7.09
C PHE A 116 -4.44 -5.03 -7.56
N ALA A 117 -4.63 -5.84 -8.59
CA ALA A 117 -5.92 -6.40 -8.95
C ALA A 117 -6.33 -7.51 -7.96
N PRO A 118 -7.61 -7.92 -7.93
CA PRO A 118 -7.98 -9.21 -7.34
C PRO A 118 -7.12 -10.35 -7.90
N GLY A 119 -6.65 -11.26 -7.05
CA GLY A 119 -5.75 -12.35 -7.43
C GLY A 119 -4.27 -11.97 -7.54
N GLY A 120 -3.90 -10.73 -7.20
CA GLY A 120 -2.50 -10.35 -6.94
C GLY A 120 -1.71 -9.83 -8.14
N GLU A 121 -2.34 -9.55 -9.29
CA GLU A 121 -1.64 -8.90 -10.40
C GLU A 121 -1.20 -7.48 -9.98
N LEU A 122 0.11 -7.20 -10.02
CA LEU A 122 0.64 -5.87 -9.78
C LEU A 122 0.31 -4.97 -10.98
N LEU A 123 -0.64 -4.05 -10.79
CA LEU A 123 -1.07 -3.11 -11.81
C LEU A 123 -0.12 -1.92 -11.93
N ARG A 124 0.33 -1.35 -10.80
CA ARG A 124 1.21 -0.18 -10.77
C ARG A 124 2.15 -0.19 -9.57
N SER A 125 3.34 0.36 -9.81
CA SER A 125 4.35 0.69 -8.81
C SER A 125 4.64 2.19 -8.93
N VAL A 126 4.40 2.97 -7.87
CA VAL A 126 4.46 4.45 -7.93
C VAL A 126 5.22 5.00 -6.74
N TYR A 127 6.30 5.74 -7.01
CA TYR A 127 7.05 6.47 -5.99
C TYR A 127 6.48 7.88 -5.74
N GLY A 128 6.42 8.28 -4.47
CA GLY A 128 6.09 9.64 -4.02
C GLY A 128 4.64 9.84 -3.58
N SER A 129 4.35 11.06 -3.09
CA SER A 129 3.00 11.45 -2.60
C SER A 129 2.51 12.79 -3.14
N GLN A 130 3.00 13.19 -4.30
CA GLN A 130 2.52 14.40 -4.98
C GLN A 130 1.13 14.15 -5.59
N ASP A 131 0.38 15.22 -5.86
CA ASP A 131 -1.02 15.13 -6.30
C ASP A 131 -1.19 14.23 -7.54
N ASN A 132 -0.32 14.36 -8.53
CA ASN A 132 -0.35 13.50 -9.72
C ASN A 132 -0.23 11.99 -9.42
N ALA A 133 0.55 11.61 -8.40
CA ALA A 133 0.68 10.22 -7.99
C ALA A 133 -0.60 9.73 -7.29
N GLN A 134 -1.14 10.54 -6.37
CA GLN A 134 -2.39 10.23 -5.66
C GLN A 134 -3.57 10.10 -6.61
N THR A 135 -3.74 11.06 -7.52
CA THR A 135 -4.82 11.06 -8.52
C THR A 135 -4.77 9.80 -9.41
N ARG A 136 -3.58 9.39 -9.87
CA ARG A 136 -3.43 8.16 -10.67
C ARG A 136 -3.81 6.91 -9.90
N LEU A 137 -3.43 6.82 -8.62
CA LEU A 137 -3.76 5.68 -7.77
C LEU A 137 -5.26 5.62 -7.47
N GLN A 138 -5.88 6.77 -7.23
CA GLN A 138 -7.31 6.87 -7.01
C GLN A 138 -8.09 6.38 -8.25
N TYR A 139 -7.81 6.91 -9.44
CA TYR A 139 -8.49 6.47 -10.66
C TYR A 139 -8.29 4.99 -10.96
N LEU A 140 -7.10 4.46 -10.71
CA LEU A 140 -6.85 3.03 -10.89
C LEU A 140 -7.69 2.20 -9.93
N LEU A 141 -7.79 2.60 -8.66
CA LEU A 141 -8.58 1.88 -7.66
C LEU A 141 -10.08 1.96 -7.98
N GLU A 142 -10.57 3.14 -8.40
CA GLU A 142 -11.93 3.34 -8.90
C GLU A 142 -12.23 2.39 -10.06
N GLU A 143 -11.36 2.34 -11.07
CA GLU A 143 -11.52 1.45 -12.22
C GLU A 143 -11.60 -0.03 -11.80
N GLN A 144 -10.76 -0.47 -10.85
CA GLN A 144 -10.77 -1.86 -10.39
C GLN A 144 -11.99 -2.20 -9.53
N VAL A 145 -12.49 -1.23 -8.75
CA VAL A 145 -13.67 -1.43 -7.90
C VAL A 145 -14.96 -1.43 -8.74
N ASP A 146 -15.09 -0.52 -9.71
CA ASP A 146 -16.28 -0.41 -10.54
C ASP A 146 -16.25 -1.38 -11.73
N GLY A 147 -15.06 -1.78 -12.17
CA GLY A 147 -14.83 -2.54 -13.39
C GLY A 147 -14.59 -4.04 -13.19
N GLY A 148 -15.20 -4.68 -12.18
CA GLY A 148 -15.04 -6.09 -11.79
C GLY A 148 -14.92 -7.12 -12.93
N PRO A 149 -14.54 -8.38 -12.63
CA PRO A 149 -13.69 -9.31 -13.42
C PRO A 149 -14.06 -9.61 -14.90
N GLU A 150 -15.13 -9.06 -15.45
CA GLU A 150 -15.57 -9.26 -16.84
C GLU A 150 -14.90 -8.33 -17.87
N GLN A 151 -14.14 -7.30 -17.47
CA GLN A 151 -13.58 -6.34 -18.44
C GLN A 151 -12.12 -6.59 -18.87
N GLY A 152 -11.46 -7.62 -18.34
CA GLY A 152 -10.06 -7.97 -18.65
C GLY A 152 -9.80 -8.46 -20.08
N ALA A 153 -10.83 -8.78 -20.86
CA ALA A 153 -10.67 -9.33 -22.22
C ALA A 153 -10.81 -8.29 -23.36
N SER A 154 -11.25 -7.06 -23.08
CA SER A 154 -11.67 -6.11 -24.13
C SER A 154 -10.56 -5.15 -24.60
N TRP A 155 -9.55 -4.87 -23.77
CA TRP A 155 -8.52 -3.86 -24.09
C TRP A 155 -7.55 -4.26 -25.21
N LYS A 156 -7.43 -5.55 -25.58
CA LYS A 156 -6.57 -5.99 -26.70
C LYS A 156 -7.06 -5.61 -28.10
N ARG A 157 -8.18 -4.87 -28.25
CA ARG A 157 -8.75 -4.49 -29.56
C ARG A 157 -8.98 -3.00 -29.80
N ARG A 158 -8.20 -2.11 -29.19
CA ARG A 158 -8.08 -0.73 -29.67
C ARG A 158 -6.68 -0.46 -30.20
N ARG A 159 -6.47 -0.91 -31.44
CA ARG A 159 -5.39 -0.47 -32.32
C ARG A 159 -5.66 1.01 -32.63
N TRP A 160 -4.74 1.89 -32.24
CA TRP A 160 -4.80 3.32 -32.59
C TRP A 160 -4.55 3.45 -34.11
N PRO A 161 -5.37 4.18 -34.88
CA PRO A 161 -5.06 4.47 -36.28
C PRO A 161 -3.96 5.53 -36.38
N ASP A 162 -3.14 5.37 -37.42
CA ASP A 162 -1.90 6.10 -37.73
C ASP A 162 -2.01 7.64 -37.70
#